data_AF-A0ABC8RRI7-F1
#
_entry.id   AF-A0ABC8RRI7-F1
#
_cell.length_a   1.000
_cell.length_b   1.000
_cell.length_c   1.000
_cell.angle_alpha   90.00
_cell.angle_beta   90.00
_cell.angle_gamma   90.00
#
_symmetry.space_group_name_H-M   'P 1'
#
loop_
_entity.id
_entity.type
_entity.pdbx_description
1 polymer ?
#
loop_
_entity_poly.entity_id
_entity_poly.type
_entity_poly.pdbx_seq_one_letter_code
_entity_poly.pdbx_strand_id
1 'polypeptide(L)'
;MLSSSIALAHMFIVGQPQTFDLTLLITGPPTFTSLAITGDDMAGTSPRTKAELGCTSVQELVITGDDLPERYIYKDSDYGVMDASLPLMNMPIIDIGRLKSSSPTGEEELENLRSALSSWGCFQAINHGIESSFLDKVRDVTKQLLELPMEEKQRYSRAPDDIEGYGNDMVLSDNQTLDWTDRLFLTVNPEDQRKLNYWPQNPEVFRETMHEHATNLRLIAEDLLKAMARSLNLEENCFLNQYGDAAIMQLRFNFYPRCPRPDLVLGLKPHADGSAITIVLQDIEVEGLQFLKDDQWGRVPIMPHALLINVGDQIEIMSNGIFKSPVHRVVTNSKRERISLAIFCSPESGKEVEPVEGLIDDKRPRLYKKVKNYVDTYFQYYQQGKRPIDAVKAINHGMTSSFLDQVHNVGKQFFALPIEEKQKYSRTVDDIEGYGNDSVLSENQTLDWTDRLYLIVNPEDQRKLKFWPKNPESFRETLHEYTVRLGLLNEFILKAMARSLSLEENSFLNQYGDGDRATMMA
;
A
#
# COMPACT_ATOMS: atom_id res chain seq x y z
N MET A 1 -30.76 36.29 26.49
CA MET A 1 -30.95 34.85 26.24
C MET A 1 -30.06 34.50 25.06
N LEU A 2 -28.90 33.88 25.28
CA LEU A 2 -28.01 33.42 24.22
C LEU A 2 -27.73 31.95 24.52
N SER A 3 -28.14 31.07 23.61
CA SER A 3 -28.33 29.63 23.80
C SER A 3 -27.11 28.81 23.43
N SER A 4 -26.80 27.84 24.28
CA SER A 4 -25.81 26.77 24.18
C SER A 4 -26.05 25.85 22.96
N SER A 5 -24.99 25.32 22.34
CA SER A 5 -25.07 24.35 21.23
C SER A 5 -24.68 22.93 21.68
N ILE A 6 -25.39 21.92 21.16
CA ILE A 6 -25.22 20.47 21.44
C ILE A 6 -24.58 19.80 20.22
N ALA A 7 -23.70 18.82 20.42
CA ALA A 7 -23.25 17.92 19.35
C ALA A 7 -24.28 16.80 19.17
N LEU A 8 -24.88 16.69 17.99
CA LEU A 8 -25.83 15.63 17.63
C LEU A 8 -25.20 14.68 16.61
N ALA A 9 -25.33 13.37 16.85
CA ALA A 9 -24.96 12.34 15.88
C ALA A 9 -26.17 12.02 15.00
N HIS A 10 -26.05 12.28 13.70
CA HIS A 10 -27.13 12.08 12.73
C HIS A 10 -26.80 10.94 11.76
N MET A 11 -27.75 10.02 11.60
CA MET A 11 -27.63 8.91 10.67
C MET A 11 -28.55 9.13 9.46
N PHE A 12 -28.00 8.96 8.26
CA PHE A 12 -28.70 9.07 6.99
C PHE A 12 -28.75 7.69 6.33
N ILE A 13 -29.96 7.24 6.02
CA ILE A 13 -30.17 6.08 5.15
C ILE A 13 -30.72 6.58 3.82
N VAL A 14 -30.01 6.29 2.73
CA VAL A 14 -30.25 6.81 1.38
C VAL A 14 -30.62 5.65 0.46
N GLY A 15 -31.76 5.73 -0.23
CA GLY A 15 -32.25 4.66 -1.11
C GLY A 15 -32.51 5.12 -2.54
N GLN A 16 -31.81 4.52 -3.52
CA GLN A 16 -32.10 4.59 -4.96
C GLN A 16 -32.47 3.18 -5.47
N PRO A 17 -33.15 3.04 -6.63
CA PRO A 17 -33.52 1.73 -7.18
C PRO A 17 -32.34 0.78 -7.45
N GLN A 18 -31.09 1.26 -7.45
CA GLN A 18 -29.89 0.44 -7.70
C GLN A 18 -28.66 0.77 -6.81
N THR A 19 -28.72 1.76 -5.93
CA THR A 19 -27.62 2.12 -5.00
C THR A 19 -28.17 2.45 -3.61
N PHE A 20 -27.44 2.02 -2.57
CA PHE A 20 -27.81 2.19 -1.17
C PHE A 20 -26.58 2.64 -0.40
N ASP A 21 -26.64 3.84 0.18
CA ASP A 21 -25.53 4.43 0.94
C ASP A 21 -25.99 4.74 2.37
N LEU A 22 -25.17 4.34 3.34
CA LEU A 22 -25.32 4.70 4.76
C LEU A 22 -24.28 5.78 5.07
N THR A 23 -24.73 6.99 5.39
CA THR A 23 -23.83 8.11 5.72
C THR A 23 -24.08 8.56 7.15
N LEU A 24 -23.04 8.64 7.97
CA LEU A 24 -23.08 9.24 9.30
C LEU A 24 -22.39 10.61 9.23
N LEU A 25 -23.11 11.67 9.58
CA LEU A 25 -22.56 13.03 9.68
C LEU A 25 -22.61 13.47 11.14
N ILE A 26 -21.44 13.61 11.74
CA ILE A 26 -21.28 14.27 13.04
C ILE A 26 -21.09 15.75 12.73
N THR A 27 -22.09 16.59 13.03
CA THR A 27 -22.07 18.01 12.66
C THR A 27 -22.47 18.90 13.84
N GLY A 28 -21.70 19.98 14.06
CA GLY A 28 -22.19 21.20 14.72
C GLY A 28 -23.03 22.04 13.74
N PRO A 29 -23.71 23.12 14.19
CA PRO A 29 -24.75 23.79 13.38
C PRO A 29 -24.22 24.37 12.06
N PRO A 30 -25.09 24.52 11.05
CA PRO A 30 -24.67 24.74 9.67
C PRO A 30 -24.20 26.19 9.45
N THR A 31 -22.91 26.38 9.19
CA THR A 31 -22.46 27.44 8.28
C THR A 31 -22.27 26.83 6.91
N PHE A 32 -23.25 27.05 6.03
CA PHE A 32 -23.17 26.69 4.62
C PHE A 32 -22.08 27.51 3.93
N THR A 33 -21.01 26.84 3.51
CA THR A 33 -20.23 27.23 2.33
C THR A 33 -19.86 25.94 1.59
N SER A 34 -20.74 25.55 0.66
CA SER A 34 -20.42 24.59 -0.39
C SER A 34 -19.57 25.33 -1.44
N LEU A 35 -18.32 24.91 -1.60
CA LEU A 35 -17.53 25.21 -2.79
C LEU A 35 -17.61 23.96 -3.68
N ALA A 36 -18.62 23.91 -4.54
CA ALA A 36 -18.69 22.91 -5.60
C ALA A 36 -17.78 23.37 -6.75
N ILE A 37 -16.66 22.67 -6.96
CA ILE A 37 -15.95 22.71 -8.24
C ILE A 37 -16.65 21.68 -9.13
N THR A 38 -17.53 22.17 -10.00
CA THR A 38 -18.10 21.39 -11.09
C THR A 38 -17.01 21.17 -12.13
N GLY A 39 -16.59 19.92 -12.29
CA GLY A 39 -15.84 19.49 -13.46
C GLY A 39 -16.82 19.30 -14.62
N ASP A 40 -16.67 20.13 -15.64
CA ASP A 40 -17.20 19.86 -16.97
C ASP A 40 -16.13 20.18 -18.02
N ASP A 41 -16.27 19.46 -19.13
CA ASP A 41 -15.58 19.57 -20.41
C ASP A 41 -14.19 18.95 -20.54
N MET A 42 -14.17 17.77 -21.17
CA MET A 42 -13.71 17.66 -22.56
C MET A 42 -14.11 16.28 -23.12
N ALA A 43 -15.24 16.24 -23.81
CA ALA A 43 -15.54 15.20 -24.77
C ALA A 43 -14.63 15.39 -26.01
N GLY A 44 -13.96 14.32 -26.44
CA GLY A 44 -13.48 14.24 -27.81
C GLY A 44 -12.07 13.69 -28.00
N THR A 45 -11.89 12.38 -27.85
CA THR A 45 -10.90 11.65 -28.67
C THR A 45 -11.40 10.25 -28.98
N SER A 46 -11.54 9.97 -30.28
CA SER A 46 -11.77 8.66 -30.90
C SER A 46 -10.91 7.55 -30.27
N PRO A 47 -11.38 6.29 -30.19
CA PRO A 47 -10.55 5.17 -29.74
C PRO A 47 -9.46 4.91 -30.77
N ARG A 48 -8.31 5.58 -30.60
CA ARG A 48 -7.07 5.15 -31.24
C ARG A 48 -6.67 3.84 -30.61
N THR A 49 -6.47 2.85 -31.47
CA THR A 49 -6.00 1.50 -31.17
C THR A 49 -4.84 1.50 -30.18
N LYS A 50 -4.88 0.52 -29.26
CA LYS A 50 -3.94 0.17 -28.19
C LYS A 50 -2.53 -0.23 -28.67
N ALA A 51 -1.98 0.47 -29.66
CA ALA A 51 -0.69 0.17 -30.28
C ALA A 51 0.30 1.33 -30.09
N GLU A 52 1.46 1.00 -29.50
CA GLU A 52 2.76 1.62 -29.75
C GLU A 52 3.01 3.06 -29.25
N LEU A 53 3.14 3.20 -27.93
CA LEU A 53 4.14 4.10 -27.35
C LEU A 53 5.23 3.22 -26.75
N GLY A 54 6.10 2.69 -27.61
CA GLY A 54 7.29 1.98 -27.16
C GLY A 54 8.15 2.92 -26.31
N CYS A 55 8.47 2.53 -25.08
CA CYS A 55 9.45 3.26 -24.28
C CYS A 55 10.83 3.02 -24.89
N THR A 56 11.41 4.06 -25.51
CA THR A 56 12.80 4.02 -26.00
C THR A 56 13.74 3.71 -24.85
N SER A 57 14.72 2.84 -25.08
CA SER A 57 15.70 2.48 -24.05
C SER A 57 16.48 3.73 -23.60
N VAL A 58 16.69 3.86 -22.29
CA VAL A 58 17.42 5.02 -21.73
C VAL A 58 18.89 4.98 -22.15
N GLN A 59 19.46 3.78 -22.30
CA GLN A 59 20.77 3.58 -22.94
C GLN A 59 20.84 4.22 -24.34
N GLU A 60 19.83 4.03 -25.18
CA GLU A 60 19.81 4.61 -26.52
C GLU A 60 19.74 6.14 -26.47
N LEU A 61 18.88 6.69 -25.60
CA LEU A 61 18.75 8.14 -25.39
C LEU A 61 20.10 8.78 -24.98
N VAL A 62 20.88 8.09 -24.14
CA VAL A 62 22.20 8.57 -23.72
C VAL A 62 23.23 8.50 -24.86
N ILE A 63 23.11 7.53 -25.77
CA ILE A 63 24.01 7.36 -26.92
C ILE A 63 23.72 8.41 -28.01
N THR A 64 22.43 8.67 -28.29
CA THR A 64 22.02 9.67 -29.28
C THR A 64 22.34 11.10 -28.84
N GLY A 65 22.46 11.33 -27.52
CA GLY A 65 22.79 12.63 -26.95
C GLY A 65 21.61 13.59 -26.96
N ASP A 66 20.39 13.07 -26.99
CA ASP A 66 19.17 13.88 -26.96
C ASP A 66 19.04 14.62 -25.62
N ASP A 67 18.42 15.80 -25.67
CA ASP A 67 18.01 16.52 -24.45
C ASP A 67 17.11 15.63 -23.58
N LEU A 68 17.19 15.80 -22.25
CA LEU A 68 16.41 15.04 -21.30
C LEU A 68 14.89 15.13 -21.63
N PRO A 69 14.23 14.04 -22.06
CA PRO A 69 12.84 14.14 -22.50
C PRO A 69 11.92 14.47 -21.34
N GLU A 70 10.89 15.29 -21.60
CA GLU A 70 9.97 15.81 -20.57
C GLU A 70 9.30 14.72 -19.73
N ARG A 71 9.10 13.53 -20.32
CA ARG A 71 8.49 12.38 -19.65
C ARG A 71 9.35 11.77 -18.54
N TYR A 72 10.64 12.07 -18.48
CA TYR A 72 11.51 11.62 -17.38
C TYR A 72 11.66 12.67 -16.28
N ILE A 73 11.17 13.89 -16.52
CA ILE A 73 11.33 15.02 -15.61
C ILE A 73 10.26 14.96 -14.52
N TYR A 74 10.71 14.91 -13.27
CA TYR A 74 9.86 15.07 -12.09
C TYR A 74 9.68 16.58 -11.85
N LYS A 75 8.47 17.08 -12.11
CA LYS A 75 8.15 18.53 -12.11
C LYS A 75 7.92 19.12 -10.71
N ASP A 76 7.63 18.28 -9.72
CA ASP A 76 7.23 18.71 -8.38
C ASP A 76 8.36 18.53 -7.35
N SER A 77 8.45 19.48 -6.41
CA SER A 77 9.37 19.45 -5.26
C SER A 77 9.01 18.37 -4.23
N ASP A 78 7.90 17.65 -4.42
CA ASP A 78 7.32 16.69 -3.48
C ASP A 78 8.24 15.49 -3.20
N TYR A 79 9.24 15.27 -4.03
CA TYR A 79 10.22 14.20 -3.88
C TYR A 79 11.49 14.63 -3.13
N GLY A 80 11.56 15.89 -2.65
CA GLY A 80 12.73 16.40 -1.93
C GLY A 80 14.02 16.39 -2.76
N VAL A 81 15.17 16.38 -2.09
CA VAL A 81 16.49 16.36 -2.75
C VAL A 81 16.68 15.02 -3.48
N MET A 82 16.77 15.04 -4.81
CA MET A 82 16.87 13.83 -5.64
C MET A 82 18.31 13.46 -6.02
N ASP A 83 19.31 14.06 -5.37
CA ASP A 83 20.72 13.79 -5.62
C ASP A 83 21.40 13.02 -4.48
N ALA A 84 22.69 12.72 -4.67
CA ALA A 84 23.50 11.98 -3.70
C ALA A 84 24.01 12.83 -2.51
N SER A 85 23.46 14.03 -2.26
CA SER A 85 23.93 14.91 -1.16
C SER A 85 23.34 14.55 0.22
N LEU A 86 22.36 13.65 0.26
CA LEU A 86 21.73 13.19 1.50
C LEU A 86 22.71 12.48 2.45
N PRO A 87 22.41 12.40 3.76
CA PRO A 87 23.24 11.67 4.72
C PRO A 87 23.17 10.16 4.47
N LEU A 88 24.25 9.46 4.83
CA LEU A 88 24.26 8.00 4.89
C LEU A 88 23.39 7.54 6.06
N MET A 89 22.57 6.53 5.82
CA MET A 89 21.82 5.89 6.88
C MET A 89 22.71 4.99 7.71
N ASN A 90 22.44 4.93 9.01
CA ASN A 90 22.97 3.89 9.87
C ASN A 90 22.17 2.59 9.64
N MET A 91 22.49 1.90 8.55
CA MET A 91 21.79 0.68 8.13
C MET A 91 22.14 -0.48 9.08
N PRO A 92 21.14 -1.22 9.61
CA PRO A 92 21.40 -2.42 10.38
C PRO A 92 22.18 -3.47 9.57
N ILE A 93 23.06 -4.20 10.24
CA ILE A 93 23.83 -5.31 9.66
C ILE A 93 23.41 -6.58 10.39
N ILE A 94 23.06 -7.62 9.64
CA ILE A 94 22.63 -8.91 10.19
C ILE A 94 23.54 -10.03 9.67
N ASP A 95 24.06 -10.83 10.60
CA ASP A 95 24.82 -12.05 10.34
C ASP A 95 23.86 -13.23 10.16
N ILE A 96 23.60 -13.59 8.91
CA ILE A 96 22.69 -14.68 8.54
C ILE A 96 23.17 -16.03 9.11
N GLY A 97 24.48 -16.23 9.22
CA GLY A 97 25.07 -17.45 9.78
C GLY A 97 24.71 -17.65 11.25
N ARG A 98 24.49 -16.57 12.00
CA ARG A 98 24.10 -16.62 13.43
C ARG A 98 22.62 -16.86 13.66
N LEU A 99 21.75 -16.48 12.73
CA LEU A 99 20.29 -16.66 12.86
C LEU A 99 19.86 -18.13 13.02
N LYS A 100 20.70 -19.08 12.59
CA LYS A 100 20.44 -20.52 12.73
C LYS A 100 20.86 -21.09 14.10
N SER A 101 21.58 -20.31 14.90
CA SER A 101 22.13 -20.77 16.17
C SER A 101 21.12 -20.61 17.31
N SER A 102 20.98 -21.63 18.16
CA SER A 102 20.26 -21.52 19.44
C SER A 102 21.17 -21.08 20.61
N SER A 103 22.35 -20.55 20.30
CA SER A 103 23.27 -19.99 21.29
C SER A 103 22.81 -18.59 21.74
N PRO A 104 23.32 -18.06 22.87
CA PRO A 104 23.02 -16.68 23.27
C PRO A 104 23.31 -15.64 22.18
N THR A 105 24.35 -15.86 21.37
CA THR A 105 24.68 -15.00 20.23
C THR A 105 23.69 -15.12 19.07
N GLY A 106 23.01 -16.26 18.92
CA GLY A 106 21.94 -16.43 17.93
C GLY A 106 20.64 -15.73 18.36
N GLU A 107 20.31 -15.80 19.65
CA GLU A 107 19.16 -15.06 20.22
C GLU A 107 19.35 -13.55 20.14
N GLU A 108 20.56 -13.05 20.41
CA GLU A 108 20.91 -11.63 20.20
C GLU A 108 20.72 -11.22 18.72
N GLU A 109 21.15 -12.07 17.79
CA GLU A 109 20.99 -11.79 16.36
C GLU A 109 19.51 -11.82 15.90
N LEU A 110 18.68 -12.67 16.51
CA LEU A 110 17.22 -12.66 16.26
C LEU A 110 16.56 -11.37 16.75
N GLU A 111 17.01 -10.81 17.86
CA GLU A 111 16.52 -9.51 18.33
C GLU A 111 17.00 -8.36 17.45
N ASN A 112 18.26 -8.40 16.98
CA ASN A 112 18.78 -7.46 15.96
C ASN A 112 17.95 -7.55 14.67
N LEU A 113 17.69 -8.79 14.23
CA LEU A 113 16.59 -9.28 13.39
C LEU A 113 15.35 -8.38 13.44
N ARG A 114 14.61 -8.62 14.52
CA ARG A 114 13.33 -7.99 14.80
C ARG A 114 13.44 -6.47 14.80
N SER A 115 14.44 -5.91 15.47
CA SER A 115 14.65 -4.46 15.57
C SER A 115 14.88 -3.82 14.20
N ALA A 116 15.72 -4.42 13.36
CA ALA A 116 15.98 -3.95 12.00
C ALA A 116 14.69 -3.94 11.16
N LEU A 117 13.92 -5.03 11.19
CA LEU A 117 12.70 -5.16 10.39
C LEU A 117 11.54 -4.30 10.91
N SER A 118 11.44 -4.09 12.22
CA SER A 118 10.41 -3.24 12.82
C SER A 118 10.71 -1.74 12.71
N SER A 119 11.99 -1.35 12.68
CA SER A 119 12.39 0.06 12.60
C SER A 119 12.63 0.52 11.17
N TRP A 120 13.36 -0.26 10.38
CA TRP A 120 13.82 0.11 9.04
C TRP A 120 13.16 -0.71 7.94
N GLY A 121 12.70 -1.93 8.24
CA GLY A 121 12.21 -2.84 7.21
C GLY A 121 13.30 -3.40 6.30
N CYS A 122 14.57 -3.07 6.56
CA CYS A 122 15.70 -3.42 5.71
C CYS A 122 17.00 -3.51 6.51
N PHE A 123 17.97 -4.25 5.97
CA PHE A 123 19.29 -4.46 6.57
C PHE A 123 20.31 -4.94 5.52
N GLN A 124 21.61 -4.84 5.84
CA GLN A 124 22.70 -5.47 5.11
C GLN A 124 22.96 -6.87 5.68
N ALA A 125 22.84 -7.90 4.87
CA ALA A 125 23.12 -9.28 5.24
C ALA A 125 24.59 -9.62 4.97
N ILE A 126 25.28 -10.13 6.00
CA ILE A 126 26.64 -10.68 5.91
C ILE A 126 26.61 -12.16 6.29
N ASN A 127 27.71 -12.88 6.00
CA ASN A 127 27.84 -14.31 6.32
C ASN A 127 26.65 -15.15 5.84
N HIS A 128 26.06 -14.77 4.70
CA HIS A 128 24.89 -15.41 4.09
C HIS A 128 25.23 -16.72 3.35
N GLY A 129 26.50 -17.14 3.35
CA GLY A 129 26.94 -18.43 2.82
C GLY A 129 27.19 -18.47 1.30
N ILE A 130 27.10 -17.34 0.59
CA ILE A 130 27.47 -17.24 -0.82
C ILE A 130 28.90 -16.72 -0.92
N GLU A 131 29.73 -17.45 -1.67
CA GLU A 131 31.12 -17.06 -1.92
C GLU A 131 31.22 -15.69 -2.60
N SER A 132 32.15 -14.86 -2.13
CA SER A 132 32.37 -13.52 -2.67
C SER A 132 32.72 -13.54 -4.16
N SER A 133 33.55 -14.51 -4.57
CA SER A 133 33.93 -14.73 -5.98
C SER A 133 32.74 -15.10 -6.87
N PHE A 134 31.72 -15.77 -6.33
CA PHE A 134 30.50 -16.07 -7.07
C PHE A 134 29.63 -14.82 -7.25
N LEU A 135 29.51 -13.96 -6.23
CA LEU A 135 28.83 -12.67 -6.36
C LEU A 135 29.53 -11.77 -7.39
N ASP A 136 30.86 -11.80 -7.46
CA ASP A 136 31.61 -11.09 -8.49
C ASP A 136 31.34 -11.66 -9.89
N LYS A 137 31.31 -12.99 -10.04
CA LYS A 137 30.90 -13.65 -11.29
C LYS A 137 29.48 -13.20 -11.73
N VAL A 138 28.53 -13.13 -10.80
CA VAL A 138 27.16 -12.65 -11.08
C VAL A 138 27.17 -11.21 -11.60
N ARG A 139 27.96 -10.32 -10.97
CA ARG A 139 28.12 -8.93 -11.43
C ARG A 139 28.77 -8.86 -12.81
N ASP A 140 29.82 -9.63 -13.06
CA ASP A 140 30.57 -9.62 -14.31
C ASP A 140 29.74 -10.15 -15.48
N VAL A 141 28.97 -11.22 -15.28
CA VAL A 141 28.01 -11.74 -16.26
C VAL A 141 26.93 -10.71 -16.57
N THR A 142 26.49 -9.95 -15.57
CA THR A 142 25.52 -8.86 -15.75
C THR A 142 26.11 -7.72 -16.56
N LYS A 143 27.34 -7.30 -16.28
CA LYS A 143 28.04 -6.27 -17.06
C LYS A 143 28.19 -6.69 -18.52
N GLN A 144 28.63 -7.92 -18.77
CA GLN A 144 28.76 -8.48 -20.12
C GLN A 144 27.43 -8.45 -20.89
N LEU A 145 26.31 -8.82 -20.24
CA LEU A 145 24.98 -8.72 -20.83
C LEU A 145 24.64 -7.27 -21.23
N LEU A 146 24.96 -6.31 -20.38
CA LEU A 146 24.63 -4.90 -20.60
C LEU A 146 25.48 -4.25 -21.70
N GLU A 147 26.73 -4.70 -21.83
CA GLU A 147 27.68 -4.28 -22.88
C GLU A 147 27.33 -4.87 -24.26
N LEU A 148 26.39 -5.82 -24.34
CA LEU A 148 25.92 -6.34 -25.63
C LEU A 148 25.32 -5.21 -26.50
N PRO A 149 25.42 -5.32 -27.83
CA PRO A 149 24.71 -4.44 -28.76
C PRO A 149 23.21 -4.41 -28.45
N MET A 150 22.56 -3.26 -28.69
CA MET A 150 21.13 -3.10 -28.42
C MET A 150 20.29 -4.12 -29.22
N GLU A 151 20.68 -4.42 -30.46
CA GLU A 151 20.03 -5.45 -31.29
C GLU A 151 20.01 -6.83 -30.59
N GLU A 152 21.10 -7.20 -29.91
CA GLU A 152 21.17 -8.47 -29.17
C GLU A 152 20.28 -8.45 -27.92
N LYS A 153 20.27 -7.34 -27.17
CA LYS A 153 19.39 -7.19 -25.99
C LYS A 153 17.91 -7.19 -26.38
N GLN A 154 17.57 -6.56 -27.50
CA GLN A 154 16.20 -6.48 -28.01
C GLN A 154 15.63 -7.83 -28.46
N ARG A 155 16.46 -8.85 -28.69
CA ARG A 155 15.97 -10.24 -28.92
C ARG A 155 15.20 -10.81 -27.74
N TYR A 156 15.42 -10.27 -26.55
CA TYR A 156 14.77 -10.67 -25.31
C TYR A 156 13.69 -9.68 -24.89
N SER A 157 13.25 -8.78 -25.79
CA SER A 157 12.28 -7.73 -25.45
C SER A 157 10.98 -8.29 -24.90
N ARG A 158 10.44 -7.61 -23.90
CA ARG A 158 9.15 -7.90 -23.30
C ARG A 158 8.02 -7.71 -24.33
N ALA A 159 7.09 -8.67 -24.39
CA ALA A 159 5.86 -8.51 -25.17
C ALA A 159 4.89 -7.51 -24.50
N PRO A 160 3.96 -6.87 -25.24
CA PRO A 160 3.06 -5.85 -24.66
C PRO A 160 2.19 -6.32 -23.48
N ASP A 161 1.86 -7.61 -23.42
CA ASP A 161 1.03 -8.25 -22.41
C ASP A 161 1.83 -9.12 -21.42
N ASP A 162 3.16 -9.06 -21.48
CA ASP A 162 4.05 -9.78 -20.59
C ASP A 162 4.77 -8.81 -19.65
N ILE A 163 5.21 -9.32 -18.50
CA ILE A 163 6.06 -8.60 -17.56
C ILE A 163 7.53 -9.01 -17.69
N GLU A 164 7.80 -10.17 -18.31
CA GLU A 164 9.15 -10.72 -18.48
C GLU A 164 9.81 -10.27 -19.79
N GLY A 165 11.12 -10.10 -19.74
CA GLY A 165 11.94 -9.66 -20.87
C GLY A 165 12.63 -8.33 -20.62
N TYR A 166 13.37 -7.90 -21.63
CA TYR A 166 14.07 -6.62 -21.68
C TYR A 166 13.08 -5.50 -22.00
N GLY A 167 13.07 -4.45 -21.19
CA GLY A 167 12.23 -3.28 -21.38
C GLY A 167 11.73 -2.64 -20.09
N ASN A 168 11.24 -1.42 -20.23
CA ASN A 168 10.74 -0.62 -19.10
C ASN A 168 9.26 -0.86 -18.82
N ASP A 169 8.75 -0.34 -17.70
CA ASP A 169 7.33 -0.49 -17.32
C ASP A 169 6.40 -0.03 -18.44
N MET A 170 5.19 -0.62 -18.47
CA MET A 170 4.19 -0.19 -19.44
C MET A 170 3.85 1.29 -19.26
N VAL A 171 3.74 1.98 -20.39
CA VAL A 171 3.22 3.35 -20.46
C VAL A 171 1.70 3.29 -20.51
N LEU A 172 1.04 3.79 -19.47
CA LEU A 172 -0.42 3.76 -19.33
C LEU A 172 -1.10 5.07 -19.71
N SER A 173 -0.35 6.18 -19.68
CA SER A 173 -0.83 7.49 -20.10
C SER A 173 0.30 8.36 -20.61
N ASP A 174 -0.05 9.37 -21.41
CA ASP A 174 0.91 10.34 -21.95
C ASP A 174 1.56 11.20 -20.86
N ASN A 175 0.85 11.43 -19.76
CA ASN A 175 1.31 12.23 -18.62
C ASN A 175 2.11 11.43 -17.59
N GLN A 176 2.34 10.13 -17.82
CA GLN A 176 3.09 9.29 -16.89
C GLN A 176 4.59 9.66 -16.93
N THR A 177 5.13 10.02 -15.77
CA THR A 177 6.57 10.16 -15.57
C THR A 177 7.24 8.78 -15.60
N LEU A 178 8.33 8.67 -16.36
CA LEU A 178 9.10 7.46 -16.58
C LEU A 178 10.37 7.44 -15.73
N ASP A 179 10.82 6.24 -15.39
CA ASP A 179 12.05 6.02 -14.64
C ASP A 179 13.27 6.02 -15.58
N TRP A 180 14.38 6.62 -15.14
CA TRP A 180 15.65 6.66 -15.86
C TRP A 180 16.44 5.36 -15.69
N THR A 181 15.93 4.29 -16.28
CA THR A 181 16.51 2.95 -16.19
C THR A 181 16.15 2.10 -17.40
N ASP A 182 16.95 1.07 -17.66
CA ASP A 182 16.60 -0.08 -18.48
C ASP A 182 16.59 -1.33 -17.62
N ARG A 183 15.72 -2.30 -17.94
CA ARG A 183 15.49 -3.48 -17.10
C ARG A 183 15.43 -4.76 -17.91
N LEU A 184 15.87 -5.85 -17.31
CA LEU A 184 15.54 -7.22 -17.72
C LEU A 184 14.84 -7.90 -16.55
N PHE A 185 13.66 -8.44 -16.79
CA PHE A 185 12.85 -9.10 -15.76
C PHE A 185 12.64 -10.57 -16.13
N LEU A 186 12.96 -11.50 -15.24
CA LEU A 186 12.90 -12.94 -15.50
C LEU A 186 12.25 -13.67 -14.33
N THR A 187 11.30 -14.56 -14.61
CA THR A 187 10.88 -15.57 -13.63
C THR A 187 12.00 -16.58 -13.47
N VAL A 188 12.45 -16.82 -12.22
CA VAL A 188 13.52 -17.78 -11.90
C VAL A 188 13.04 -18.96 -11.05
N ASN A 189 11.92 -18.84 -10.33
CA ASN A 189 11.27 -19.94 -9.61
C ASN A 189 9.74 -19.80 -9.68
N PRO A 190 8.98 -20.91 -9.80
CA PRO A 190 9.45 -22.28 -10.03
C PRO A 190 10.01 -22.47 -11.46
N GLU A 191 10.83 -23.51 -11.65
CA GLU A 191 11.63 -23.68 -12.87
C GLU A 191 10.79 -23.95 -14.12
N ASP A 192 9.68 -24.66 -13.95
CA ASP A 192 8.74 -25.01 -15.01
C ASP A 192 7.93 -23.81 -15.53
N GLN A 193 7.92 -22.71 -14.78
CA GLN A 193 7.30 -21.44 -15.19
C GLN A 193 8.27 -20.48 -15.91
N ARG A 194 9.56 -20.86 -16.07
CA ARG A 194 10.55 -20.02 -16.75
C ARG A 194 10.26 -19.90 -18.25
N LYS A 195 10.14 -18.67 -18.73
CA LYS A 195 10.00 -18.35 -20.16
C LYS A 195 11.38 -18.20 -20.82
N LEU A 196 11.99 -19.31 -21.21
CA LEU A 196 13.38 -19.34 -21.71
C LEU A 196 13.64 -18.54 -22.99
N ASN A 197 12.60 -18.10 -23.70
CA ASN A 197 12.71 -17.16 -24.82
C ASN A 197 13.18 -15.76 -24.37
N TYR A 198 12.90 -15.34 -23.12
CA TYR A 198 13.40 -14.07 -22.57
C TYR A 198 14.77 -14.19 -21.91
N TRP A 199 15.27 -15.41 -21.69
CA TRP A 199 16.55 -15.62 -21.03
C TRP A 199 17.71 -15.42 -22.01
N PRO A 200 18.65 -14.50 -21.72
CA PRO A 200 19.87 -14.36 -22.52
C PRO A 200 20.60 -15.68 -22.73
N GLN A 201 21.14 -15.85 -23.93
CA GLN A 201 22.07 -16.93 -24.27
C GLN A 201 23.52 -16.46 -24.27
N ASN A 202 23.73 -15.15 -24.35
CA ASN A 202 25.04 -14.51 -24.28
C ASN A 202 25.08 -13.59 -23.04
N PRO A 203 26.12 -13.67 -22.20
CA PRO A 203 27.22 -14.64 -22.27
C PRO A 203 26.74 -16.09 -22.02
N GLU A 204 27.44 -17.10 -22.55
CA GLU A 204 27.04 -18.52 -22.50
C GLU A 204 26.75 -19.01 -21.07
N VAL A 205 27.52 -18.52 -20.10
CA VAL A 205 27.39 -18.85 -18.68
C VAL A 205 26.23 -18.16 -17.97
N PHE A 206 25.46 -17.28 -18.66
CA PHE A 206 24.42 -16.46 -18.05
C PHE A 206 23.36 -17.31 -17.34
N ARG A 207 22.78 -18.27 -18.06
CA ARG A 207 21.64 -19.06 -17.55
C ARG A 207 22.03 -19.90 -16.34
N GLU A 208 23.17 -20.58 -16.41
CA GLU A 208 23.70 -21.39 -15.32
C GLU A 208 24.01 -20.53 -14.09
N THR A 209 24.69 -19.40 -14.29
CA THR A 209 25.07 -18.49 -13.19
C THR A 209 23.83 -17.91 -12.49
N MET A 210 22.80 -17.50 -13.25
CA MET A 210 21.58 -16.96 -12.66
C MET A 210 20.71 -18.04 -11.99
N HIS A 211 20.74 -19.28 -12.49
CA HIS A 211 20.09 -20.40 -11.84
C HIS A 211 20.72 -20.72 -10.48
N GLU A 212 22.05 -20.81 -10.41
CA GLU A 212 22.78 -21.04 -9.16
C GLU A 212 22.55 -19.87 -8.18
N HIS A 213 22.56 -18.63 -8.67
CA HIS A 213 22.28 -17.46 -7.85
C HIS A 213 20.87 -17.49 -7.26
N ALA A 214 19.85 -17.75 -8.08
CA ALA A 214 18.46 -17.86 -7.64
C ALA A 214 18.27 -18.97 -6.59
N THR A 215 18.91 -20.13 -6.78
CA THR A 215 18.88 -21.25 -5.82
C THR A 215 19.45 -20.85 -4.47
N ASN A 216 20.62 -20.19 -4.44
CA ASN A 216 21.22 -19.72 -3.20
C ASN A 216 20.35 -18.68 -2.49
N LEU A 217 19.77 -17.73 -3.23
CA LEU A 217 18.89 -16.71 -2.66
C LEU A 217 17.56 -17.28 -2.14
N ARG A 218 17.04 -18.37 -2.74
CA ARG A 218 15.85 -19.07 -2.26
C ARG A 218 16.06 -19.62 -0.85
N LEU A 219 17.20 -20.28 -0.62
CA LEU A 219 17.54 -20.83 0.69
C LEU A 219 17.66 -19.73 1.76
N ILE A 220 18.29 -18.59 1.41
CA ILE A 220 18.37 -17.43 2.30
C ILE A 220 16.98 -16.88 2.64
N ALA A 221 16.08 -16.77 1.65
CA ALA A 221 14.72 -16.29 1.88
C ALA A 221 13.93 -17.22 2.82
N GLU A 222 14.03 -18.54 2.64
CA GLU A 222 13.39 -19.53 3.51
C GLU A 222 13.92 -19.47 4.95
N ASP A 223 15.25 -19.39 5.12
CA ASP A 223 15.89 -19.25 6.42
C ASP A 223 15.46 -17.95 7.14
N LEU A 224 15.31 -16.86 6.39
CA LEU A 224 14.87 -15.58 6.91
C LEU A 224 13.40 -15.61 7.36
N LEU A 225 12.51 -16.25 6.61
CA LEU A 225 11.10 -16.42 7.03
C LEU A 225 11.02 -17.16 8.38
N LYS A 226 11.83 -18.20 8.57
CA LYS A 226 11.91 -18.94 9.84
C LYS A 226 12.51 -18.10 10.97
N ALA A 227 13.57 -17.33 10.68
CA ALA A 227 14.17 -16.41 11.66
C ALA A 227 13.18 -15.31 12.09
N MET A 228 12.43 -14.74 11.14
CA MET A 228 11.39 -13.75 11.41
C MET A 228 10.32 -14.31 12.35
N ALA A 229 9.83 -15.53 12.11
CA ALA A 229 8.85 -16.18 12.98
C ALA A 229 9.38 -16.38 14.41
N ARG A 230 10.60 -16.93 14.54
CA ARG A 230 11.27 -17.11 15.83
C ARG A 230 11.49 -15.79 16.57
N SER A 231 11.89 -14.72 15.87
CA SER A 231 12.08 -13.39 16.48
C SER A 231 10.80 -12.80 17.09
N LEU A 232 9.63 -13.25 16.63
CA LEU A 232 8.32 -12.87 17.15
C LEU A 232 7.76 -13.90 18.14
N ASN A 233 8.53 -14.91 18.55
CA ASN A 233 8.12 -16.03 19.39
C ASN A 233 6.93 -16.81 18.82
N LEU A 234 6.91 -16.98 17.49
CA LEU A 234 5.90 -17.77 16.78
C LEU A 234 6.42 -19.17 16.45
N GLU A 235 5.52 -20.05 16.00
CA GLU A 235 5.91 -21.31 15.38
C GLU A 235 6.78 -21.02 14.15
N GLU A 236 7.92 -21.71 14.05
CA GLU A 236 9.01 -21.38 13.11
C GLU A 236 8.54 -21.29 11.64
N ASN A 237 7.60 -22.13 11.23
CA ASN A 237 7.14 -22.21 9.85
C ASN A 237 5.90 -21.36 9.57
N CYS A 238 5.39 -20.55 10.51
CA CYS A 238 4.12 -19.85 10.31
C CYS A 238 4.12 -18.90 9.10
N PHE A 239 5.24 -18.21 8.84
CA PHE A 239 5.41 -17.39 7.63
C PHE A 239 5.67 -18.25 6.39
N LEU A 240 6.47 -19.31 6.51
CA LEU A 240 6.78 -20.21 5.40
C LEU A 240 5.52 -20.96 4.89
N ASN A 241 4.60 -21.32 5.78
CA ASN A 241 3.34 -21.98 5.42
C ASN A 241 2.42 -21.10 4.56
N GLN A 242 2.37 -19.79 4.86
CA GLN A 242 1.67 -18.81 4.03
C GLN A 242 2.42 -18.52 2.73
N TYR A 243 3.75 -18.58 2.76
CA TYR A 243 4.63 -18.41 1.59
C TYR A 243 4.46 -19.55 0.57
N GLY A 244 4.32 -20.80 1.04
CA GLY A 244 4.12 -21.98 0.18
C GLY A 244 5.41 -22.64 -0.30
N ASP A 245 5.26 -23.81 -0.91
CA ASP A 245 6.38 -24.66 -1.34
C ASP A 245 6.88 -24.31 -2.76
N ALA A 246 6.01 -23.71 -3.58
CA ALA A 246 6.29 -23.31 -4.95
C ALA A 246 6.29 -21.78 -5.09
N ALA A 247 7.05 -21.12 -4.21
CA ALA A 247 7.13 -19.66 -4.16
C ALA A 247 7.57 -19.03 -5.49
N ILE A 248 7.02 -17.86 -5.81
CA ILE A 248 7.37 -17.15 -7.04
C ILE A 248 8.61 -16.30 -6.78
N MET A 249 9.68 -16.55 -7.53
CA MET A 249 10.89 -15.73 -7.50
C MET A 249 11.14 -15.10 -8.87
N GLN A 250 11.31 -13.79 -8.88
CA GLN A 250 11.55 -13.01 -10.09
C GLN A 250 12.83 -12.19 -9.93
N LEU A 251 13.73 -12.30 -10.90
CA LEU A 251 14.99 -11.59 -10.95
C LEU A 251 14.87 -10.37 -11.87
N ARG A 252 15.22 -9.20 -11.35
CA ARG A 252 15.25 -7.93 -12.08
C ARG A 252 16.66 -7.38 -12.12
N PHE A 253 17.21 -7.30 -13.33
CA PHE A 253 18.40 -6.52 -13.61
C PHE A 253 17.95 -5.08 -13.82
N ASN A 254 18.58 -4.15 -13.11
CA ASN A 254 18.34 -2.72 -13.28
C ASN A 254 19.64 -2.07 -13.74
N PHE A 255 19.57 -1.41 -14.88
CA PHE A 255 20.63 -0.58 -15.42
C PHE A 255 20.21 0.87 -15.33
N TYR A 256 21.06 1.70 -14.73
CA TYR A 256 20.84 3.14 -14.61
C TYR A 256 21.94 3.85 -15.39
N PRO A 257 21.68 4.28 -16.63
CA PRO A 257 22.64 5.07 -17.40
C PRO A 257 23.00 6.37 -16.69
N ARG A 258 24.16 6.94 -17.02
CA ARG A 258 24.50 8.31 -16.58
C ARG A 258 23.41 9.30 -17.01
N CYS A 259 23.05 10.23 -16.14
CA CYS A 259 22.07 11.28 -16.45
C CYS A 259 22.73 12.67 -16.40
N PRO A 260 22.60 13.52 -17.44
CA PRO A 260 23.16 14.88 -17.40
C PRO A 260 22.49 15.79 -16.36
N ARG A 261 21.23 15.50 -15.99
CA ARG A 261 20.43 16.24 -15.00
C ARG A 261 19.84 15.29 -13.96
N PRO A 262 20.69 14.68 -13.10
CA PRO A 262 20.23 13.72 -12.11
C PRO A 262 19.34 14.36 -11.04
N ASP A 263 19.34 15.70 -10.94
CA ASP A 263 18.46 16.50 -10.08
C ASP A 263 17.00 16.54 -10.56
N LEU A 264 16.72 16.12 -11.81
CA LEU A 264 15.39 16.17 -12.41
C LEU A 264 14.76 14.79 -12.64
N VAL A 265 15.51 13.70 -12.43
CA VAL A 265 15.06 12.34 -12.75
C VAL A 265 15.27 11.40 -11.58
N LEU A 266 14.48 10.33 -11.54
CA LEU A 266 14.71 9.18 -10.67
C LEU A 266 15.03 7.96 -11.52
N GLY A 267 16.00 7.16 -11.07
CA GLY A 267 16.26 5.86 -11.66
C GLY A 267 15.14 4.87 -11.35
N LEU A 268 14.51 5.01 -10.18
CA LEU A 268 13.31 4.28 -9.80
C LEU A 268 12.50 5.13 -8.83
N LYS A 269 11.23 5.39 -9.16
CA LYS A 269 10.31 6.18 -8.35
C LYS A 269 10.10 5.62 -6.92
N PRO A 270 9.66 6.45 -5.96
CA PRO A 270 9.35 6.00 -4.61
C PRO A 270 8.26 4.92 -4.59
N HIS A 271 8.54 3.81 -3.92
CA HIS A 271 7.62 2.68 -3.74
C HIS A 271 8.05 1.82 -2.55
N ALA A 272 7.20 0.89 -2.11
CA ALA A 272 7.70 -0.30 -1.42
C ALA A 272 7.34 -1.54 -2.23
N ASP A 273 7.95 -2.66 -1.89
CA ASP A 273 7.82 -3.86 -2.69
C ASP A 273 6.55 -4.64 -2.34
N GLY A 274 5.85 -5.11 -3.38
CA GLY A 274 4.71 -6.01 -3.23
C GLY A 274 5.10 -7.46 -2.91
N SER A 275 6.40 -7.79 -2.86
CA SER A 275 6.93 -9.11 -2.51
C SER A 275 6.79 -9.40 -1.01
N ALA A 276 7.18 -10.60 -0.57
CA ALA A 276 7.42 -10.88 0.84
C ALA A 276 8.82 -10.39 1.24
N ILE A 277 9.84 -10.78 0.48
CA ILE A 277 11.24 -10.40 0.70
C ILE A 277 11.82 -9.94 -0.63
N THR A 278 12.63 -8.89 -0.60
CA THR A 278 13.48 -8.48 -1.72
C THR A 278 14.94 -8.60 -1.29
N ILE A 279 15.75 -9.26 -2.12
CA ILE A 279 17.20 -9.38 -1.90
C ILE A 279 17.93 -8.70 -3.06
N VAL A 280 18.79 -7.74 -2.74
CA VAL A 280 19.46 -6.88 -3.71
C VAL A 280 20.97 -7.08 -3.65
N LEU A 281 21.54 -7.49 -4.77
CA LEU A 281 22.98 -7.40 -5.02
C LEU A 281 23.27 -6.01 -5.60
N GLN A 282 23.83 -5.14 -4.76
CA GLN A 282 24.18 -3.78 -5.14
C GLN A 282 25.44 -3.72 -6.00
N ASP A 283 25.54 -2.62 -6.74
CA ASP A 283 26.80 -2.13 -7.31
C ASP A 283 27.87 -2.01 -6.22
N ILE A 284 29.12 -2.26 -6.57
CA ILE A 284 30.26 -2.22 -5.63
C ILE A 284 30.92 -0.84 -5.57
N GLU A 285 30.62 0.07 -6.51
CA GLU A 285 31.25 1.39 -6.60
C GLU A 285 30.26 2.56 -6.74
N VAL A 286 29.03 2.29 -7.18
CA VAL A 286 28.06 3.36 -7.51
C VAL A 286 26.81 3.28 -6.65
N GLU A 287 26.67 4.28 -5.76
CA GLU A 287 25.49 4.43 -4.92
C GLU A 287 24.26 4.87 -5.72
N GLY A 288 23.07 4.73 -5.12
CA GLY A 288 21.85 5.27 -5.70
C GLY A 288 20.58 4.91 -4.94
N LEU A 289 20.60 3.82 -4.17
CA LEU A 289 19.44 3.41 -3.39
C LEU A 289 19.26 4.32 -2.16
N GLN A 290 18.02 4.72 -1.92
CA GLN A 290 17.62 5.51 -0.76
C GLN A 290 16.35 4.92 -0.14
N PHE A 291 16.29 4.87 1.20
CA PHE A 291 15.06 4.54 1.93
C PHE A 291 14.51 5.81 2.59
N LEU A 292 13.20 5.86 2.72
CA LEU A 292 12.48 6.88 3.46
C LEU A 292 12.23 6.38 4.88
N LYS A 293 12.67 7.15 5.87
CA LYS A 293 12.39 6.91 7.29
C LYS A 293 12.09 8.23 7.99
N ASP A 294 11.02 8.26 8.78
CA ASP A 294 10.60 9.45 9.52
C ASP A 294 10.50 10.70 8.60
N ASP A 295 9.92 10.50 7.42
CA ASP A 295 9.79 11.49 6.33
C ASP A 295 11.11 12.06 5.79
N GLN A 296 12.23 11.38 6.08
CA GLN A 296 13.57 11.75 5.60
C GLN A 296 14.17 10.65 4.74
N TRP A 297 14.66 11.04 3.57
CA TRP A 297 15.41 10.15 2.69
C TRP A 297 16.85 9.99 3.18
N GLY A 298 17.32 8.75 3.23
CA GLY A 298 18.70 8.45 3.56
C GLY A 298 19.35 7.51 2.55
N ARG A 299 20.64 7.71 2.31
CA ARG A 299 21.42 6.88 1.37
C ARG A 299 21.82 5.56 1.99
N VAL A 300 21.73 4.50 1.20
CA VAL A 300 22.22 3.18 1.59
C VAL A 300 23.72 3.10 1.31
N PRO A 301 24.56 2.78 2.33
CA PRO A 301 25.98 2.59 2.10
C PRO A 301 26.25 1.34 1.26
N ILE A 302 27.27 1.39 0.41
CA ILE A 302 27.79 0.22 -0.28
C ILE A 302 28.62 -0.60 0.71
N MET A 303 28.24 -1.86 0.88
CA MET A 303 29.01 -2.85 1.63
C MET A 303 29.40 -3.97 0.67
N PRO A 304 30.70 -4.09 0.31
CA PRO A 304 31.15 -5.11 -0.63
C PRO A 304 30.72 -6.51 -0.18
N HIS A 305 30.17 -7.27 -1.14
CA HIS A 305 29.67 -8.65 -0.96
C HIS A 305 28.51 -8.85 0.02
N ALA A 306 28.04 -7.82 0.73
CA ALA A 306 26.78 -7.92 1.46
C ALA A 306 25.59 -7.94 0.50
N LEU A 307 24.54 -8.64 0.90
CA LEU A 307 23.24 -8.58 0.24
C LEU A 307 22.36 -7.60 1.01
N LEU A 308 21.78 -6.61 0.33
CA LEU A 308 20.78 -5.78 0.98
C LEU A 308 19.45 -6.53 0.96
N ILE A 309 18.77 -6.60 2.09
CA ILE A 309 17.49 -7.28 2.22
C ILE A 309 16.47 -6.29 2.77
N ASN A 310 15.29 -6.23 2.15
CA ASN A 310 14.13 -5.54 2.69
C ASN A 310 12.90 -6.43 2.64
N VAL A 311 11.99 -6.23 3.59
CA VAL A 311 10.68 -6.87 3.58
C VAL A 311 9.73 -6.06 2.71
N GLY A 312 8.79 -6.74 2.07
CA GLY A 312 7.71 -6.13 1.31
C GLY A 312 6.38 -6.18 2.05
N ASP A 313 5.35 -5.67 1.37
CA ASP A 313 4.00 -5.51 1.90
C ASP A 313 3.41 -6.82 2.43
N GLN A 314 3.76 -7.97 1.83
CA GLN A 314 3.23 -9.25 2.27
C GLN A 314 3.75 -9.67 3.65
N ILE A 315 5.00 -9.35 4.01
CA ILE A 315 5.51 -9.60 5.36
C ILE A 315 4.96 -8.59 6.37
N GLU A 316 4.74 -7.34 5.96
CA GLU A 316 4.02 -6.37 6.81
C GLU A 316 2.60 -6.88 7.14
N ILE A 317 1.88 -7.43 6.16
CA ILE A 317 0.57 -8.06 6.36
C ILE A 317 0.67 -9.26 7.31
N MET A 318 1.56 -10.22 7.03
CA MET A 318 1.70 -11.43 7.85
C MET A 318 2.09 -11.12 9.30
N SER A 319 2.97 -10.14 9.49
CA SER A 319 3.43 -9.70 10.82
C SER A 319 2.46 -8.76 11.53
N ASN A 320 1.25 -8.54 10.99
CA ASN A 320 0.25 -7.61 11.51
C ASN A 320 0.85 -6.21 11.79
N GLY A 321 1.70 -5.74 10.88
CA GLY A 321 2.30 -4.41 10.93
C GLY A 321 3.49 -4.27 11.88
N ILE A 322 4.01 -5.37 12.43
CA ILE A 322 5.22 -5.34 13.28
C ILE A 322 6.47 -5.07 12.46
N PHE A 323 6.64 -5.78 11.35
CA PHE A 323 7.68 -5.48 10.37
C PHE A 323 7.16 -4.47 9.36
N LYS A 324 8.03 -3.57 8.90
CA LYS A 324 7.66 -2.44 8.07
C LYS A 324 8.14 -2.64 6.64
N SER A 325 7.25 -2.53 5.67
CA SER A 325 7.53 -2.48 4.25
C SER A 325 7.98 -1.07 3.88
N PRO A 326 9.31 -0.84 3.74
CA PRO A 326 9.85 0.51 3.71
C PRO A 326 9.74 1.12 2.31
N VAL A 327 9.38 2.40 2.26
CA VAL A 327 9.39 3.17 1.01
C VAL A 327 10.84 3.46 0.62
N HIS A 328 11.17 3.20 -0.64
CA HIS A 328 12.50 3.38 -1.20
C HIS A 328 12.45 3.88 -2.64
N ARG A 329 13.56 4.45 -3.10
CA ARG A 329 13.73 4.94 -4.48
C ARG A 329 15.18 4.76 -4.92
N VAL A 330 15.45 4.92 -6.22
CA VAL A 330 16.81 4.97 -6.75
C VAL A 330 17.06 6.30 -7.44
N VAL A 331 18.10 7.01 -7.00
CA VAL A 331 18.59 8.23 -7.67
C VAL A 331 19.67 7.88 -8.68
N THR A 332 19.85 8.75 -9.67
CA THR A 332 20.90 8.60 -10.69
C THR A 332 22.08 9.53 -10.42
N ASN A 333 23.09 9.50 -11.28
CA ASN A 333 24.20 10.43 -11.23
C ASN A 333 24.72 10.74 -12.64
N SER A 334 25.52 11.81 -12.77
CA SER A 334 26.04 12.27 -14.06
C SER A 334 27.37 11.66 -14.49
N LYS A 335 28.01 10.87 -13.63
CA LYS A 335 29.40 10.44 -13.82
C LYS A 335 29.52 8.98 -14.24
N ARG A 336 28.70 8.11 -13.66
CA ARG A 336 28.84 6.66 -13.73
C ARG A 336 27.49 5.98 -13.85
N GLU A 337 27.47 4.94 -14.67
CA GLU A 337 26.36 4.00 -14.75
C GLU A 337 26.28 3.20 -13.45
N ARG A 338 25.08 2.78 -13.06
CA ARG A 338 24.87 1.90 -11.90
C ARG A 338 24.15 0.63 -12.34
N ILE A 339 24.54 -0.50 -11.76
CA ILE A 339 23.87 -1.79 -11.96
C ILE A 339 23.39 -2.32 -10.62
N SER A 340 22.21 -2.92 -10.60
CA SER A 340 21.79 -3.73 -9.44
C SER A 340 20.90 -4.90 -9.87
N LEU A 341 21.03 -6.01 -9.16
CA LEU A 341 20.18 -7.18 -9.34
C LEU A 341 19.29 -7.29 -8.11
N ALA A 342 17.97 -7.32 -8.32
CA ALA A 342 17.00 -7.52 -7.26
C ALA A 342 16.24 -8.82 -7.52
N ILE A 343 16.15 -9.70 -6.53
CA ILE A 343 15.23 -10.83 -6.56
C ILE A 343 14.03 -10.53 -5.67
N PHE A 344 12.84 -10.72 -6.22
CA PHE A 344 11.57 -10.57 -5.52
C PHE A 344 11.05 -11.95 -5.17
N CYS A 345 10.94 -12.21 -3.86
CA CYS A 345 10.47 -13.47 -3.30
C CYS A 345 9.02 -13.28 -2.86
N SER A 346 8.07 -13.88 -3.57
CA SER A 346 6.63 -13.78 -3.30
C SER A 346 6.03 -15.15 -2.99
N PRO A 347 4.94 -15.23 -2.21
CA PRO A 347 4.23 -16.47 -2.00
C PRO A 347 3.81 -17.14 -3.31
N GLU A 348 3.63 -18.46 -3.22
CA GLU A 348 3.08 -19.28 -4.31
C GLU A 348 1.75 -18.71 -4.81
N SER A 349 1.53 -18.82 -6.13
CA SER A 349 0.31 -18.34 -6.77
C SER A 349 -0.93 -18.96 -6.13
N GLY A 350 -1.91 -18.11 -5.78
CA GLY A 350 -3.14 -18.54 -5.13
C GLY A 350 -3.06 -18.79 -3.63
N LYS A 351 -1.89 -18.69 -2.98
CA LYS A 351 -1.78 -18.64 -1.52
C LYS A 351 -2.44 -17.37 -0.98
N GLU A 352 -3.02 -17.51 0.21
CA GLU A 352 -3.57 -16.40 0.96
C GLU A 352 -2.53 -15.90 1.96
N VAL A 353 -2.45 -14.58 2.07
CA VAL A 353 -1.61 -13.89 3.06
C VAL A 353 -2.51 -13.16 4.04
N GLU A 354 -2.25 -13.35 5.32
CA GLU A 354 -3.00 -12.69 6.40
C GLU A 354 -2.16 -12.54 7.67
N PRO A 355 -2.52 -11.61 8.56
CA PRO A 355 -1.93 -11.52 9.90
C PRO A 355 -1.92 -12.87 10.60
N VAL A 356 -0.74 -13.31 11.07
CA VAL A 356 -0.61 -14.55 11.85
C VAL A 356 -1.40 -14.41 13.15
N GLU A 357 -2.27 -15.37 13.45
CA GLU A 357 -3.20 -15.31 14.60
C GLU A 357 -2.49 -15.04 15.95
N GLY A 358 -1.28 -15.60 16.14
CA GLY A 358 -0.48 -15.37 17.35
C GLY A 358 -0.02 -13.92 17.57
N LEU A 359 -0.22 -13.03 16.59
CA LEU A 359 0.10 -11.60 16.65
C LEU A 359 -1.15 -10.70 16.77
N ILE A 360 -2.32 -11.30 16.96
CA ILE A 360 -3.59 -10.59 17.08
C ILE A 360 -4.09 -10.71 18.52
N ASP A 361 -4.24 -9.56 19.19
CA ASP A 361 -4.77 -9.47 20.53
C ASP A 361 -5.49 -8.13 20.75
N ASP A 362 -6.01 -7.90 21.96
CA ASP A 362 -6.71 -6.65 22.30
C ASP A 362 -5.84 -5.39 22.17
N LYS A 363 -4.51 -5.52 22.27
CA LYS A 363 -3.54 -4.42 22.13
C LYS A 363 -3.11 -4.22 20.68
N ARG A 364 -3.12 -5.28 19.87
CA ARG A 364 -2.83 -5.28 18.44
C ARG A 364 -3.94 -6.03 17.70
N PRO A 365 -5.07 -5.36 17.41
CA PRO A 365 -6.11 -5.98 16.62
C PRO A 365 -5.63 -6.28 15.20
N ARG A 366 -6.42 -7.05 14.44
CA ARG A 366 -6.14 -7.32 13.04
C ARG A 366 -6.09 -6.01 12.24
N LEU A 367 -4.90 -5.67 11.71
CA LEU A 367 -4.67 -4.44 10.94
C LEU A 367 -4.84 -4.63 9.43
N TYR A 368 -4.78 -5.87 8.94
CA TYR A 368 -4.88 -6.19 7.52
C TYR A 368 -5.89 -7.31 7.27
N LYS A 369 -6.59 -7.22 6.15
CA LYS A 369 -7.50 -8.26 5.67
C LYS A 369 -6.68 -9.44 5.15
N LYS A 370 -7.31 -10.62 5.13
CA LYS A 370 -6.83 -11.76 4.35
C LYS A 370 -6.87 -11.40 2.86
N VAL A 371 -5.78 -11.62 2.16
CA VAL A 371 -5.62 -11.27 0.75
C VAL A 371 -5.15 -12.47 -0.06
N LYS A 372 -5.68 -12.61 -1.27
CA LYS A 372 -5.23 -13.59 -2.25
C LYS A 372 -4.67 -12.84 -3.45
N ASN A 373 -3.60 -13.34 -4.06
CA ASN A 373 -2.94 -12.72 -5.22
C ASN A 373 -2.60 -11.24 -4.99
N TYR A 374 -1.92 -10.94 -3.87
CA TYR A 374 -1.62 -9.56 -3.50
C TYR A 374 -0.88 -8.77 -4.59
N VAL A 375 -0.06 -9.44 -5.39
CA VAL A 375 0.67 -8.85 -6.53
C VAL A 375 -0.27 -8.19 -7.55
N ASP A 376 -1.46 -8.72 -7.78
CA ASP A 376 -2.44 -8.10 -8.70
C ASP A 376 -2.96 -6.77 -8.12
N THR A 377 -3.28 -6.78 -6.82
CA THR A 377 -3.65 -5.56 -6.08
C THR A 377 -2.51 -4.55 -6.09
N TYR A 378 -1.27 -5.04 -5.91
CA TYR A 378 -0.07 -4.22 -5.97
C TYR A 378 0.00 -3.44 -7.28
N PHE A 379 -0.04 -4.12 -8.43
CA PHE A 379 0.07 -3.45 -9.73
C PHE A 379 -1.08 -2.49 -10.00
N GLN A 380 -2.31 -2.84 -9.60
CA GLN A 380 -3.48 -1.97 -9.78
C GLN A 380 -3.32 -0.60 -9.07
N TYR A 381 -2.79 -0.59 -7.84
CA TYR A 381 -2.64 0.62 -7.04
C TYR A 381 -1.32 1.35 -7.32
N TYR A 382 -0.23 0.62 -7.55
CA TYR A 382 1.08 1.16 -7.88
C TYR A 382 1.05 2.01 -9.14
N GLN A 383 0.29 1.58 -10.16
CA GLN A 383 0.10 2.33 -11.40
C GLN A 383 -0.66 3.64 -11.21
N GLN A 384 -1.49 3.74 -10.16
CA GLN A 384 -2.21 4.97 -9.79
C GLN A 384 -1.39 5.88 -8.86
N GLY A 385 -0.14 5.51 -8.52
CA GLY A 385 0.68 6.24 -7.55
C GLY A 385 0.22 6.11 -6.10
N LYS A 386 -0.64 5.12 -5.79
CA LYS A 386 -1.15 4.86 -4.43
C LYS A 386 -0.32 3.77 -3.73
N ARG A 387 -0.25 3.81 -2.40
CA ARG A 387 0.32 2.73 -1.57
C ARG A 387 -0.60 1.50 -1.63
N PRO A 388 -0.16 0.37 -2.22
CA PRO A 388 -1.07 -0.76 -2.39
C PRO A 388 -1.50 -1.42 -1.08
N ILE A 389 -0.65 -1.39 -0.06
CA ILE A 389 -0.97 -1.95 1.26
C ILE A 389 -2.15 -1.25 1.94
N ASP A 390 -2.44 0.01 1.59
CA ASP A 390 -3.59 0.73 2.13
C ASP A 390 -4.93 0.12 1.69
N ALA A 391 -4.97 -0.50 0.51
CA ALA A 391 -6.18 -1.15 -0.03
C ALA A 391 -6.61 -2.36 0.82
N VAL A 392 -5.67 -2.96 1.55
CA VAL A 392 -5.85 -4.21 2.28
C VAL A 392 -5.84 -4.02 3.79
N LYS A 393 -5.75 -2.77 4.27
CA LYS A 393 -5.97 -2.45 5.68
C LYS A 393 -7.37 -2.93 6.11
N ALA A 394 -7.41 -3.64 7.23
CA ALA A 394 -8.65 -3.99 7.88
C ALA A 394 -9.25 -2.72 8.48
N ILE A 395 -10.49 -2.42 8.11
CA ILE A 395 -11.25 -1.38 8.79
C ILE A 395 -11.80 -2.03 10.06
N ASN A 396 -11.07 -1.94 11.17
CA ASN A 396 -11.56 -2.46 12.44
C ASN A 396 -12.45 -1.43 13.14
N HIS A 397 -13.65 -1.25 12.60
CA HIS A 397 -14.68 -0.41 13.22
C HIS A 397 -15.41 -1.13 14.38
N GLY A 398 -14.88 -2.24 14.90
CA GLY A 398 -15.48 -3.01 16.00
C GLY A 398 -16.81 -3.70 15.66
N MET A 399 -17.20 -3.73 14.38
CA MET A 399 -18.42 -4.37 13.92
C MET A 399 -18.07 -5.45 12.90
N THR A 400 -18.73 -6.60 12.97
CA THR A 400 -18.49 -7.69 12.00
C THR A 400 -19.16 -7.35 10.68
N SER A 401 -18.64 -7.86 9.55
CA SER A 401 -19.30 -7.71 8.24
C SER A 401 -20.74 -8.24 8.27
N SER A 402 -20.97 -9.36 8.96
CA SER A 402 -22.31 -9.93 9.15
C SER A 402 -23.28 -8.97 9.85
N PHE A 403 -22.80 -8.18 10.81
CA PHE A 403 -23.62 -7.20 11.51
C PHE A 403 -23.90 -5.98 10.63
N LEU A 404 -22.89 -5.49 9.89
CA LEU A 404 -23.11 -4.42 8.92
C LEU A 404 -24.12 -4.84 7.84
N ASP A 405 -24.05 -6.08 7.36
CA ASP A 405 -25.01 -6.64 6.42
C ASP A 405 -26.44 -6.64 7.01
N GLN A 406 -26.59 -6.94 8.31
CA GLN A 406 -27.88 -6.83 9.00
C GLN A 406 -28.39 -5.39 9.02
N VAL A 407 -27.53 -4.40 9.34
CA VAL A 407 -27.86 -2.97 9.32
C VAL A 407 -28.31 -2.52 7.92
N HIS A 408 -27.56 -2.90 6.90
CA HIS A 408 -27.92 -2.64 5.50
C HIS A 408 -29.24 -3.31 5.12
N ASN A 409 -29.47 -4.56 5.53
CA ASN A 409 -30.67 -5.31 5.20
C ASN A 409 -31.92 -4.73 5.84
N VAL A 410 -31.88 -4.28 7.10
CA VAL A 410 -33.06 -3.65 7.72
C VAL A 410 -33.41 -2.32 7.04
N GLY A 411 -32.40 -1.56 6.61
CA GLY A 411 -32.59 -0.36 5.79
C GLY A 411 -33.23 -0.67 4.43
N LYS A 412 -32.69 -1.65 3.70
CA LYS A 412 -33.26 -2.11 2.41
C LYS A 412 -34.72 -2.56 2.56
N GLN A 413 -35.01 -3.34 3.59
CA GLN A 413 -36.37 -3.80 3.87
C GLN A 413 -37.32 -2.65 4.15
N PHE A 414 -36.89 -1.62 4.91
CA PHE A 414 -37.69 -0.42 5.11
C PHE A 414 -38.00 0.31 3.80
N PHE A 415 -37.00 0.57 2.95
CA PHE A 415 -37.20 1.30 1.70
C PHE A 415 -38.00 0.51 0.65
N ALA A 416 -38.03 -0.82 0.75
CA ALA A 416 -38.85 -1.71 -0.04
C ALA A 416 -40.33 -1.77 0.41
N LEU A 417 -40.69 -1.18 1.55
CA LEU A 417 -42.09 -1.10 1.98
C LEU A 417 -42.92 -0.24 1.01
N PRO A 418 -44.24 -0.49 0.91
CA PRO A 418 -45.17 0.38 0.19
C PRO A 418 -45.04 1.84 0.63
N ILE A 419 -45.28 2.78 -0.29
CA ILE A 419 -45.10 4.20 -0.01
C ILE A 419 -46.00 4.67 1.15
N GLU A 420 -47.19 4.08 1.30
CA GLU A 420 -48.13 4.37 2.38
C GLU A 420 -47.58 3.95 3.75
N GLU A 421 -46.78 2.88 3.80
CA GLU A 421 -46.12 2.42 5.02
C GLU A 421 -44.93 3.32 5.38
N LYS A 422 -44.16 3.78 4.39
CA LYS A 422 -43.02 4.69 4.59
C LYS A 422 -43.50 6.09 5.01
N GLN A 423 -44.59 6.57 4.42
CA GLN A 423 -45.18 7.89 4.71
C GLN A 423 -45.70 8.05 6.16
N LYS A 424 -45.91 6.95 6.88
CA LYS A 424 -46.22 7.00 8.32
C LYS A 424 -45.11 7.64 9.15
N TYR A 425 -43.88 7.61 8.63
CA TYR A 425 -42.70 8.19 9.26
C TYR A 425 -42.29 9.52 8.62
N SER A 426 -43.12 10.10 7.75
CA SER A 426 -42.78 11.32 7.03
C SER A 426 -42.43 12.47 7.97
N ARG A 427 -41.35 13.17 7.64
CA ARG A 427 -40.97 14.39 8.36
C ARG A 427 -41.94 15.53 8.11
N THR A 428 -42.04 16.44 9.08
CA THR A 428 -42.73 17.73 8.91
C THR A 428 -41.70 18.83 8.65
N VAL A 429 -42.15 20.04 8.27
CA VAL A 429 -41.24 21.16 7.95
C VAL A 429 -40.31 21.53 9.11
N ASP A 430 -40.78 21.33 10.35
CA ASP A 430 -40.05 21.68 11.58
C ASP A 430 -39.32 20.48 12.21
N ASP A 431 -39.51 19.27 11.67
CA ASP A 431 -38.88 18.06 12.20
C ASP A 431 -37.60 17.75 11.42
N ILE A 432 -36.49 17.65 12.16
CA ILE A 432 -35.21 17.17 11.60
C ILE A 432 -35.29 15.66 11.30
N GLU A 433 -36.02 14.90 12.12
CA GLU A 433 -36.24 13.46 11.95
C GLU A 433 -37.43 13.14 11.04
N GLY A 434 -37.33 12.02 10.32
CA GLY A 434 -38.40 11.42 9.53
C GLY A 434 -37.98 11.06 8.10
N TYR A 435 -38.92 10.43 7.41
CA TYR A 435 -38.81 9.98 6.02
C TYR A 435 -39.14 11.12 5.04
N GLY A 436 -38.37 11.24 3.97
CA GLY A 436 -38.67 12.11 2.81
C GLY A 436 -37.52 12.98 2.32
N ASN A 437 -37.87 13.77 1.31
CA ASN A 437 -37.14 14.85 0.61
C ASN A 437 -36.48 15.85 1.55
N ASP A 438 -35.27 16.34 1.26
CA ASP A 438 -34.80 17.59 1.84
C ASP A 438 -35.79 18.75 1.63
N SER A 439 -35.80 19.69 2.57
CA SER A 439 -36.75 20.80 2.54
C SER A 439 -36.34 21.71 1.40
N VAL A 440 -37.31 22.11 0.59
CA VAL A 440 -37.10 23.05 -0.50
C VAL A 440 -37.06 24.45 0.11
N LEU A 441 -35.88 25.06 0.14
CA LEU A 441 -35.63 26.36 0.75
C LEU A 441 -35.75 27.52 -0.25
N SER A 442 -35.72 27.24 -1.55
CA SER A 442 -35.91 28.26 -2.59
C SER A 442 -36.42 27.64 -3.89
N GLU A 443 -37.08 28.46 -4.72
CA GLU A 443 -37.59 28.05 -6.04
C GLU A 443 -36.48 27.62 -7.03
N ASN A 444 -35.24 28.09 -6.82
CA ASN A 444 -34.10 27.82 -7.68
C ASN A 444 -33.22 26.66 -7.17
N GLN A 445 -33.64 25.97 -6.10
CA GLN A 445 -32.86 24.89 -5.52
C GLN A 445 -32.88 23.66 -6.44
N THR A 446 -31.69 23.19 -6.83
CA THR A 446 -31.56 21.87 -7.46
C THR A 446 -31.92 20.79 -6.45
N LEU A 447 -32.95 20.00 -6.76
CA LEU A 447 -33.45 18.95 -5.87
C LEU A 447 -32.71 17.64 -6.11
N ASP A 448 -32.35 16.96 -5.02
CA ASP A 448 -31.92 15.56 -5.05
C ASP A 448 -33.17 14.65 -5.10
N TRP A 449 -33.16 13.68 -6.01
CA TRP A 449 -34.24 12.70 -6.22
C TRP A 449 -34.21 11.53 -5.23
N THR A 450 -33.50 11.68 -4.12
CA THR A 450 -33.26 10.57 -3.21
C THR A 450 -34.15 10.62 -1.97
N ASP A 451 -34.90 9.53 -1.76
CA ASP A 451 -35.63 9.29 -0.52
C ASP A 451 -34.65 9.05 0.64
N ARG A 452 -34.93 9.68 1.78
CA ARG A 452 -34.10 9.55 2.98
C ARG A 452 -34.94 9.22 4.20
N LEU A 453 -34.33 8.54 5.16
CA LEU A 453 -34.86 8.42 6.51
C LEU A 453 -33.82 9.02 7.46
N TYR A 454 -34.21 10.10 8.13
CA TYR A 454 -33.37 10.78 9.11
C TYR A 454 -33.78 10.41 10.53
N LEU A 455 -32.84 9.95 11.34
CA LEU A 455 -33.08 9.61 12.73
C LEU A 455 -32.00 10.23 13.61
N ILE A 456 -32.41 10.83 14.72
CA ILE A 456 -31.51 11.16 15.82
C ILE A 456 -31.30 9.87 16.56
N VAL A 457 -30.06 9.39 16.61
CA VAL A 457 -29.73 8.11 17.23
C VAL A 457 -29.13 8.26 18.62
N ASN A 458 -28.54 9.40 18.93
CA ASN A 458 -27.96 9.73 20.24
C ASN A 458 -28.12 11.24 20.54
N PRO A 459 -28.44 11.65 21.77
CA PRO A 459 -28.72 10.81 22.94
C PRO A 459 -30.08 10.08 22.85
N GLU A 460 -30.21 8.93 23.51
CA GLU A 460 -31.37 8.03 23.38
C GLU A 460 -32.69 8.67 23.83
N ASP A 461 -32.64 9.56 24.81
CA ASP A 461 -33.77 10.30 25.34
C ASP A 461 -34.32 11.36 24.37
N GLN A 462 -33.52 11.78 23.38
CA GLN A 462 -33.95 12.72 22.33
C GLN A 462 -34.59 12.04 21.11
N ARG A 463 -34.62 10.70 21.06
CA ARG A 463 -35.21 9.95 19.94
C ARG A 463 -36.72 10.16 19.85
N LYS A 464 -37.23 10.71 18.75
CA LYS A 464 -38.67 10.75 18.50
C LYS A 464 -39.14 9.42 17.92
N LEU A 465 -39.52 8.47 18.79
CA LEU A 465 -39.95 7.11 18.42
C LEU A 465 -41.10 7.02 17.40
N LYS A 466 -41.85 8.13 17.16
CA LYS A 466 -42.83 8.23 16.08
C LYS A 466 -42.20 8.10 14.68
N PHE A 467 -40.94 8.50 14.52
CA PHE A 467 -40.20 8.42 13.26
C PHE A 467 -39.38 7.14 13.09
N TRP A 468 -39.23 6.36 14.16
CA TRP A 468 -38.48 5.12 14.14
C TRP A 468 -39.34 3.98 13.58
N PRO A 469 -39.01 3.39 12.41
CA PRO A 469 -39.79 2.31 11.82
C PRO A 469 -39.99 1.12 12.77
N LYS A 470 -41.19 0.54 12.76
CA LYS A 470 -41.46 -0.75 13.41
C LYS A 470 -41.30 -1.94 12.47
N ASN A 471 -41.31 -1.68 11.17
CA ASN A 471 -41.13 -2.66 10.11
C ASN A 471 -39.88 -2.29 9.32
N PRO A 472 -38.96 -3.24 9.06
CA PRO A 472 -38.97 -4.62 9.55
C PRO A 472 -38.88 -4.71 11.09
N GLU A 473 -39.32 -5.82 11.69
CA GLU A 473 -39.43 -5.99 13.15
C GLU A 473 -38.09 -5.74 13.87
N SER A 474 -36.99 -6.16 13.26
CA SER A 474 -35.63 -5.98 13.78
C SER A 474 -35.06 -4.57 13.59
N PHE A 475 -35.74 -3.66 12.89
CA PHE A 475 -35.18 -2.35 12.52
C PHE A 475 -34.65 -1.56 13.73
N ARG A 476 -35.47 -1.45 14.78
CA ARG A 476 -35.14 -0.65 15.96
C ARG A 476 -34.00 -1.26 16.77
N GLU A 477 -34.03 -2.57 16.96
CA GLU A 477 -33.00 -3.31 17.73
C GLU A 477 -31.65 -3.25 17.01
N THR A 478 -31.64 -3.55 15.71
CA THR A 478 -30.43 -3.49 14.88
C THR A 478 -29.81 -2.08 14.87
N LEU A 479 -30.63 -1.04 14.72
CA LEU A 479 -30.11 0.34 14.73
C LEU A 479 -29.66 0.79 16.12
N HIS A 480 -30.34 0.36 17.18
CA HIS A 480 -29.90 0.63 18.55
C HIS A 480 -28.51 0.04 18.79
N GLU A 481 -28.33 -1.25 18.47
CA GLU A 481 -27.03 -1.92 18.60
C GLU A 481 -25.96 -1.26 17.72
N TYR A 482 -26.30 -0.87 16.49
CA TYR A 482 -25.38 -0.17 15.59
C TYR A 482 -24.91 1.16 16.17
N THR A 483 -25.84 1.92 16.77
CA THR A 483 -25.55 3.21 17.39
C THR A 483 -24.63 3.06 18.61
N VAL A 484 -24.87 2.06 19.46
CA VAL A 484 -24.01 1.77 20.62
C VAL A 484 -22.59 1.44 20.16
N ARG A 485 -22.44 0.57 19.17
CA ARG A 485 -21.12 0.20 18.62
C ARG A 485 -20.41 1.38 17.96
N LEU A 486 -21.14 2.25 17.26
CA LEU A 486 -20.61 3.49 16.71
C LEU A 486 -20.16 4.47 17.79
N GLY A 487 -20.91 4.59 18.90
CA GLY A 487 -20.53 5.41 20.04
C GLY A 487 -19.17 4.98 20.62
N LEU A 488 -19.00 3.67 20.82
CA LEU A 488 -17.72 3.09 21.28
C LEU A 488 -16.57 3.34 20.29
N LEU A 489 -16.85 3.22 18.99
CA LEU A 489 -15.86 3.52 17.94
C LEU A 489 -15.46 5.00 17.96
N ASN A 490 -16.44 5.91 18.10
CA ASN A 490 -16.19 7.34 18.15
C ASN A 490 -15.34 7.70 19.39
N GLU A 491 -15.66 7.15 20.55
CA GLU A 491 -14.86 7.31 21.76
C GLU A 491 -13.43 6.80 21.56
N PHE A 492 -13.27 5.62 20.93
CA PHE A 492 -11.95 5.08 20.59
C PHE A 492 -11.15 6.01 19.67
N ILE A 493 -11.78 6.54 18.61
CA ILE A 493 -11.15 7.48 17.68
C ILE A 493 -10.72 8.75 18.41
N LEU A 494 -11.59 9.33 19.25
CA LEU A 494 -11.27 10.54 20.01
C LEU A 494 -10.13 10.31 21.00
N LYS A 495 -10.06 9.16 21.68
CA LYS A 495 -8.92 8.78 22.52
C LYS A 495 -7.63 8.64 21.70
N ALA A 496 -7.71 8.02 20.52
CA ALA A 496 -6.56 7.88 19.63
C ALA A 496 -6.05 9.25 19.14
N MET A 497 -6.95 10.18 18.82
CA MET A 497 -6.63 11.57 18.47
C MET A 497 -5.99 12.32 19.64
N ALA A 498 -6.53 12.17 20.86
CA ALA A 498 -5.93 12.79 22.05
C ALA A 498 -4.48 12.31 22.26
N ARG A 499 -4.24 11.00 22.14
CA ARG A 499 -2.90 10.41 22.23
C ARG A 499 -1.94 10.94 21.16
N SER A 500 -2.39 11.04 19.91
CA SER A 500 -1.54 11.53 18.81
C SER A 500 -1.16 13.01 18.99
N LEU A 501 -2.03 13.79 19.63
CA LEU A 501 -1.80 15.19 19.97
C LEU A 501 -1.14 15.39 21.34
N SER A 502 -0.80 14.31 22.08
CA SER A 502 -0.28 14.37 23.45
C SER A 502 -1.19 15.12 24.43
N LEU A 503 -2.50 15.02 24.23
CA LEU A 503 -3.54 15.59 25.09
C LEU A 503 -4.05 14.56 26.11
N GLU A 504 -4.61 15.04 27.21
CA GLU A 504 -5.26 14.17 28.21
C GLU A 504 -6.59 13.64 27.68
N GLU A 505 -6.75 12.32 27.68
CA GLU A 505 -7.86 11.62 27.03
C GLU A 505 -9.22 12.06 27.58
N ASN A 506 -9.39 12.12 28.90
CA ASN A 506 -10.70 12.42 29.49
C ASN A 506 -11.12 13.86 29.24
N SER A 507 -10.19 14.81 29.28
CA SER A 507 -10.44 16.22 28.94
C SER A 507 -10.83 16.38 27.48
N PHE A 508 -10.15 15.67 26.56
CA PHE A 508 -10.48 15.71 25.14
C PHE A 508 -11.85 15.09 24.86
N LEU A 509 -12.17 13.97 25.52
CA LEU A 509 -13.50 13.35 25.45
C LEU A 509 -14.59 14.22 26.06
N ASN A 510 -14.35 14.90 27.18
CA ASN A 510 -15.34 15.80 27.76
C ASN A 510 -15.61 17.01 26.85
N GLN A 511 -14.62 17.43 26.06
CA GLN A 511 -14.75 18.54 25.13
C GLN A 511 -15.43 18.13 23.81
N TYR A 512 -15.22 16.91 23.33
CA TYR A 512 -15.60 16.48 21.97
C TYR A 512 -16.43 15.19 21.89
N GLY A 513 -16.56 14.43 22.98
CA GLY A 513 -17.10 13.07 23.03
C GLY A 513 -18.39 12.93 23.86
N ASP A 514 -18.72 13.86 24.75
CA ASP A 514 -19.91 13.76 25.57
C ASP A 514 -21.10 14.46 24.90
N GLY A 515 -22.07 13.67 24.44
CA GLY A 515 -23.35 14.16 23.89
C GLY A 515 -24.22 14.86 24.94
N ASP A 516 -23.81 14.90 26.22
CA ASP A 516 -24.67 15.30 27.33
C ASP A 516 -24.24 16.57 28.09
N ARG A 517 -23.09 17.19 27.82
CA ARG A 517 -22.74 18.55 28.33
C ARG A 517 -21.36 18.99 27.83
N ALA A 518 -21.32 19.82 26.79
CA ALA A 518 -20.19 20.70 26.54
C ALA A 518 -20.69 22.11 26.21
N THR A 519 -20.66 22.97 27.23
CA THR A 519 -20.83 24.41 27.10
C THR A 519 -19.44 25.01 26.87
N MET A 520 -19.23 25.79 25.81
CA MET A 520 -18.18 26.81 25.83
C MET A 520 -18.67 28.11 25.19
N MET A 521 -18.60 29.17 26.00
CA MET A 521 -18.75 30.57 25.60
C MET A 521 -17.42 31.09 25.04
N ALA A 522 -17.55 31.86 23.97
CA ALA A 522 -16.66 32.89 23.40
C ALA A 522 -15.25 32.47 22.95
#